data_AF-A0A8T5XJY0-F1
#
_entry.id   AF-A0A8T5XJY0-F1
#
_cell.length_a   1.000
_cell.length_b   1.000
_cell.length_c   1.000
_cell.angle_alpha   90.00
_cell.angle_beta   90.00
_cell.angle_gamma   90.00
#
_symmetry.space_group_name_H-M   'P 1'
#
loop_
_entity.id
_entity.type
_entity.pdbx_description
1 polymer ?
#
loop_
_entity_poly.entity_id
_entity_poly.type
_entity_poly.pdbx_seq_one_letter_code
_entity_poly.pdbx_strand_id
1 'polypeptide(L)'
;MKRLILIFFISILLLSGCTSKDIKVSTNNIKNDEIIKLKKSIKKLRTELKEYKFNIERMKKQQELFPILSNKALDFVRGQTQGDIEKLNKVVSNNIIIIEKDNKIYGKYESYGEKIKYMLFNKNSKIKYKDMLIQGYRYNEENNTYLMHIREFYVDENNNPVSPPTFLNLYFSKIEGVWKVVKFNFDV
;
A
#
# COMPACT_ATOMS: atom_id res chain seq x y z
N MET A 1 -7.84 -24.97 95.21
CA MET A 1 -8.06 -24.00 94.09
C MET A 1 -6.88 -23.05 93.84
N LYS A 2 -5.63 -23.33 94.25
CA LYS A 2 -4.46 -22.47 93.97
C LYS A 2 -3.52 -23.00 92.86
N ARG A 3 -3.69 -24.25 92.41
CA ARG A 3 -2.89 -24.86 91.32
C ARG A 3 -3.49 -24.72 89.92
N LEU A 4 -4.77 -24.36 89.81
CA LEU A 4 -5.46 -24.17 88.51
C LEU A 4 -5.20 -22.78 87.89
N ILE A 5 -4.90 -21.76 88.71
CA ILE A 5 -4.63 -20.39 88.23
C ILE A 5 -3.25 -20.30 87.57
N LEU A 6 -2.28 -21.12 87.98
CA LEU A 6 -0.92 -21.10 87.41
C LEU A 6 -0.87 -21.69 85.99
N ILE A 7 -1.76 -22.65 85.67
CA ILE A 7 -1.82 -23.28 84.33
C ILE A 7 -2.44 -22.31 83.31
N PHE A 8 -3.32 -21.41 83.74
CA PHE A 8 -3.99 -20.45 82.86
C PHE A 8 -3.07 -19.27 82.43
N PHE A 9 -2.03 -18.96 83.21
CA PHE A 9 -1.07 -17.91 82.85
C PHE A 9 0.02 -18.39 81.87
N ILE A 10 0.34 -19.68 81.86
CA ILE A 10 1.35 -20.25 80.96
C ILE A 10 0.78 -20.45 79.54
N SER A 11 -0.52 -20.72 79.41
CA SER A 11 -1.19 -20.86 78.10
C SER A 11 -1.37 -19.54 77.35
N ILE A 12 -1.45 -18.39 78.05
CA ILE A 12 -1.55 -17.06 77.40
C ILE A 12 -0.19 -16.60 76.83
N LEU A 13 0.93 -17.03 77.42
CA LEU A 13 2.27 -16.73 76.92
C LEU A 13 2.67 -17.56 75.68
N LEU A 14 1.96 -18.66 75.38
CA LEU A 14 2.21 -19.48 74.18
C LEU A 14 1.41 -19.01 72.95
N LEU A 15 0.40 -18.15 73.11
CA LEU A 15 -0.39 -17.60 72.01
C LEU A 15 0.19 -16.33 71.37
N SER A 16 1.21 -15.72 71.99
CA SER A 16 1.90 -14.53 71.46
C SER A 16 3.14 -14.86 70.60
N GLY A 17 3.43 -16.15 70.39
CA GLY A 17 4.66 -16.63 69.75
C GLY A 17 4.55 -17.14 68.32
N CYS A 18 3.39 -17.13 67.67
CA CYS A 18 3.29 -17.46 66.23
C CYS A 18 3.34 -16.18 65.41
N THR A 19 4.59 -15.69 65.28
CA THR A 19 5.12 -14.90 64.16
C THR A 19 4.16 -14.81 62.97
N SER A 20 3.62 -13.61 62.74
CA SER A 20 3.40 -13.15 61.38
C SER A 20 4.75 -13.17 60.68
N LYS A 21 5.11 -14.33 60.12
CA LYS A 21 6.09 -14.39 59.03
C LYS A 21 5.59 -13.35 58.04
N ASP A 22 6.33 -12.25 57.96
CA ASP A 22 6.23 -11.25 56.94
C ASP A 22 5.93 -11.96 55.61
N ILE A 23 4.67 -11.92 55.16
CA ILE A 23 4.36 -12.00 53.73
C ILE A 23 4.80 -10.64 53.16
N LYS A 24 6.10 -10.34 53.28
CA LYS A 24 6.82 -9.39 52.42
C LYS A 24 7.36 -10.10 51.19
N VAL A 25 6.96 -11.36 50.96
CA VAL A 25 7.03 -11.93 49.62
C VAL A 25 5.85 -11.35 48.85
N SER A 26 6.16 -10.40 47.97
CA SER A 26 5.54 -10.23 46.65
C SER A 26 4.87 -8.89 46.33
N THR A 27 4.67 -7.92 47.24
CA THR A 27 4.08 -6.63 46.79
C THR A 27 5.04 -5.84 45.90
N ASN A 28 6.35 -5.87 46.19
CA ASN A 28 7.37 -5.25 45.34
C ASN A 28 7.60 -6.02 44.04
N ASN A 29 7.53 -7.36 44.06
CA ASN A 29 7.70 -8.16 42.84
C ASN A 29 6.48 -8.06 41.91
N ILE A 30 5.25 -8.09 42.44
CA ILE A 30 4.02 -7.87 41.66
C ILE A 30 3.99 -6.47 41.05
N LYS A 31 4.33 -5.43 41.85
CA LYS A 31 4.42 -4.05 41.34
C LYS A 31 5.50 -3.91 40.26
N ASN A 32 6.64 -4.58 40.41
CA ASN A 32 7.70 -4.60 39.40
C ASN A 32 7.26 -5.31 38.12
N ASP A 33 6.57 -6.45 38.22
CA ASP A 33 6.03 -7.16 37.05
C ASP A 33 4.98 -6.33 36.32
N GLU A 34 4.13 -5.62 37.05
CA GLU A 34 3.14 -4.70 36.51
C GLU A 34 3.81 -3.50 35.81
N ILE A 35 4.85 -2.91 36.42
CA ILE A 35 5.66 -1.84 35.81
C ILE A 35 6.33 -2.34 34.52
N ILE A 36 6.88 -3.57 34.51
CA ILE A 36 7.50 -4.16 33.32
C ILE A 36 6.45 -4.38 32.22
N LYS A 37 5.27 -4.91 32.56
CA LYS A 37 4.16 -5.09 31.63
C LYS A 37 3.70 -3.74 31.04
N LEU A 38 3.50 -2.72 31.89
CA LEU A 38 3.13 -1.38 31.45
C LEU A 38 4.20 -0.76 30.53
N LYS A 39 5.48 -0.89 30.86
CA LYS A 39 6.59 -0.43 29.99
C LYS A 39 6.58 -1.13 28.64
N LYS A 40 6.34 -2.45 28.60
CA LYS A 40 6.20 -3.22 27.34
C LYS A 40 4.99 -2.74 26.54
N SER A 41 3.84 -2.54 27.17
CA SER A 41 2.64 -2.02 26.52
C SER A 41 2.85 -0.62 25.96
N ILE A 42 3.47 0.30 26.73
CA ILE A 42 3.82 1.65 26.25
C ILE A 42 4.74 1.58 25.04
N LYS A 43 5.76 0.71 25.06
CA LYS A 43 6.66 0.53 23.91
C LYS A 43 5.90 0.03 22.69
N LYS A 44 5.05 -0.99 22.84
CA LYS A 44 4.22 -1.54 21.77
C LYS A 44 3.30 -0.46 21.18
N LEU A 45 2.54 0.25 22.02
CA LEU A 45 1.65 1.32 21.61
C LEU A 45 2.39 2.45 20.89
N ARG A 46 3.62 2.80 21.30
CA ARG A 46 4.43 3.79 20.60
C ARG A 46 4.84 3.34 19.20
N THR A 47 5.20 2.06 19.02
CA THR A 47 5.52 1.50 17.71
C THR A 47 4.29 1.50 16.81
N GLU A 48 3.16 0.99 17.30
CA GLU A 48 1.89 0.97 16.55
C GLU A 48 1.47 2.39 16.15
N LEU A 49 1.56 3.37 17.06
CA LEU A 49 1.23 4.76 16.77
C LEU A 49 2.15 5.37 15.69
N LYS A 50 3.43 4.98 15.65
CA LYS A 50 4.36 5.40 14.59
C LYS A 50 3.97 4.79 13.25
N GLU A 51 3.64 3.50 13.21
CA GLU A 51 3.19 2.81 12.00
C GLU A 51 1.87 3.37 11.47
N TYR A 52 0.90 3.64 12.36
CA TYR A 52 -0.36 4.27 11.98
C TYR A 52 -0.16 5.68 11.41
N LYS A 53 0.68 6.51 12.03
CA LYS A 53 0.99 7.85 11.49
C LYS A 53 1.60 7.76 10.10
N PHE A 54 2.57 6.87 9.91
CA PHE A 54 3.18 6.63 8.61
C PHE A 54 2.16 6.19 7.55
N ASN A 55 1.26 5.26 7.92
CA ASN A 55 0.20 4.80 7.02
C ASN A 55 -0.78 5.92 6.66
N ILE A 56 -1.18 6.75 7.62
CA ILE A 56 -2.07 7.91 7.39
C ILE A 56 -1.42 8.89 6.41
N GLU A 57 -0.15 9.24 6.58
CA GLU A 57 0.56 10.15 5.68
C GLU A 57 0.65 9.57 4.26
N ARG A 58 0.94 8.28 4.14
CA ARG A 58 0.96 7.58 2.85
C ARG A 58 -0.41 7.60 2.17
N MET A 59 -1.48 7.33 2.90
CA MET A 59 -2.86 7.36 2.38
C MET A 59 -3.28 8.77 1.95
N LYS A 60 -2.94 9.81 2.73
CA LYS A 60 -3.20 11.21 2.36
C LYS A 60 -2.52 11.57 1.05
N LYS A 61 -1.23 11.27 0.92
CA LYS A 61 -0.48 11.51 -0.31
C LYS A 61 -1.07 10.75 -1.50
N GLN A 62 -1.52 9.51 -1.30
CA GLN A 62 -2.20 8.74 -2.33
C GLN A 62 -3.50 9.42 -2.79
N GLN A 63 -4.34 9.85 -1.85
CA GLN A 63 -5.60 10.55 -2.15
C GLN A 63 -5.37 11.86 -2.89
N GLU A 64 -4.39 12.65 -2.48
CA GLU A 64 -4.02 13.92 -3.13
C GLU A 64 -3.55 13.72 -4.57
N LEU A 65 -2.77 12.66 -4.82
CA LEU A 65 -2.21 12.39 -6.14
C LEU A 65 -3.19 11.66 -7.07
N PHE A 66 -4.21 10.99 -6.55
CA PHE A 66 -5.11 10.19 -7.36
C PHE A 66 -5.75 10.97 -8.52
N PRO A 67 -6.37 12.16 -8.31
CA PRO A 67 -6.95 12.94 -9.42
C PRO A 67 -5.93 13.36 -10.48
N ILE A 68 -4.70 13.65 -10.05
CA ILE A 68 -3.61 14.06 -10.96
C ILE A 68 -3.22 12.88 -11.85
N LEU A 69 -2.99 11.72 -11.24
CA LEU A 69 -2.55 10.53 -11.95
C LEU A 69 -3.68 9.89 -12.77
N SER A 70 -4.93 9.97 -12.33
CA SER A 70 -6.08 9.49 -13.11
C SER A 70 -6.29 10.31 -14.38
N ASN A 71 -6.08 11.63 -14.31
CA ASN A 71 -6.11 12.49 -15.50
C ASN A 71 -4.97 12.14 -16.46
N LYS A 72 -3.76 11.89 -15.94
CA LYS A 72 -2.62 11.43 -16.78
C LYS A 72 -2.87 10.06 -17.39
N ALA A 73 -3.48 9.14 -16.66
CA ALA A 73 -3.90 7.86 -17.20
C ALA A 73 -4.91 8.03 -18.35
N LEU A 74 -5.91 8.88 -18.17
CA LEU A 74 -6.89 9.19 -19.20
C LEU A 74 -6.25 9.82 -20.44
N ASP A 75 -5.27 10.72 -20.26
CA ASP A 75 -4.50 11.29 -21.37
C ASP A 75 -3.74 10.21 -22.16
N PHE A 76 -3.12 9.25 -21.45
CA PHE A 76 -2.45 8.11 -22.09
C PHE A 76 -3.44 7.23 -22.86
N VAL A 77 -4.54 6.83 -22.23
CA VAL A 77 -5.58 5.98 -22.85
C VAL A 77 -6.17 6.65 -24.09
N ARG A 78 -6.49 7.95 -24.01
CA ARG A 78 -6.95 8.73 -25.18
C ARG A 78 -5.89 8.80 -26.27
N GLY A 79 -4.63 9.05 -25.88
CA GLY A 79 -3.49 9.07 -26.79
C GLY A 79 -3.40 7.79 -27.61
N GLN A 80 -3.42 6.64 -26.94
CA GLN A 80 -3.30 5.35 -27.64
C GLN A 80 -4.54 4.97 -28.42
N THR A 81 -5.74 5.21 -27.90
CA THR A 81 -7.00 4.78 -28.55
C THR A 81 -7.36 5.65 -29.76
N GLN A 82 -6.83 6.88 -29.84
CA GLN A 82 -7.03 7.80 -30.96
C GLN A 82 -5.83 7.86 -31.91
N GLY A 83 -4.72 7.22 -31.57
CA GLY A 83 -3.47 7.31 -32.32
C GLY A 83 -2.81 8.69 -32.28
N ASP A 84 -3.00 9.43 -31.19
CA ASP A 84 -2.46 10.77 -30.98
C ASP A 84 -1.04 10.69 -30.39
N ILE A 85 -0.05 10.65 -31.27
CA ILE A 85 1.38 10.52 -30.94
C ILE A 85 1.88 11.71 -30.10
N GLU A 86 1.40 12.92 -30.39
CA GLU A 86 1.81 14.12 -29.66
C GLU A 86 1.37 14.04 -28.19
N LYS A 87 0.11 13.63 -27.95
CA LYS A 87 -0.39 13.40 -26.59
C LYS A 87 0.36 12.29 -25.88
N LEU A 88 0.66 11.19 -26.57
CA LEU A 88 1.47 10.10 -26.03
C LEU A 88 2.85 10.62 -25.59
N ASN A 89 3.58 11.33 -26.46
CA ASN A 89 4.87 11.92 -26.13
C ASN A 89 4.80 12.91 -24.95
N LYS A 90 3.70 13.65 -24.81
CA LYS A 90 3.49 14.57 -23.66
C LYS A 90 3.26 13.85 -22.34
N VAL A 91 2.64 12.67 -22.34
CA VAL A 91 2.30 11.95 -21.09
C VAL A 91 3.36 10.94 -20.68
N VAL A 92 4.09 10.38 -21.64
CA VAL A 92 5.20 9.47 -21.35
C VAL A 92 6.48 10.22 -21.00
N SER A 93 7.39 9.48 -20.39
CA SER A 93 8.75 9.89 -20.07
C SER A 93 9.68 9.73 -21.27
N ASN A 94 10.82 10.42 -21.25
CA ASN A 94 11.74 10.49 -22.38
C ASN A 94 12.42 9.14 -22.70
N ASN A 95 12.41 8.16 -21.79
CA ASN A 95 12.90 6.80 -22.05
C ASN A 95 11.89 5.93 -22.80
N ILE A 96 10.65 6.40 -22.98
CA ILE A 96 9.64 5.74 -23.80
C ILE A 96 9.60 6.42 -25.17
N ILE A 97 10.01 5.68 -26.19
CA ILE A 97 10.00 6.15 -27.58
C ILE A 97 8.70 5.71 -28.24
N ILE A 98 7.90 6.69 -28.68
CA ILE A 98 6.69 6.44 -29.48
C ILE A 98 7.08 6.51 -30.96
N ILE A 99 6.78 5.46 -31.71
CA ILE A 99 7.05 5.40 -33.15
C ILE A 99 5.81 5.02 -33.93
N GLU A 100 5.66 5.59 -35.12
CA GLU A 100 4.68 5.14 -36.11
C GLU A 100 5.38 4.34 -37.20
N LYS A 101 4.83 3.16 -37.52
CA LYS A 101 5.31 2.32 -38.63
C LYS A 101 4.17 1.45 -39.13
N ASP A 102 4.02 1.32 -40.44
CA ASP A 102 3.07 0.41 -41.08
C ASP A 102 1.63 0.59 -40.56
N ASN A 103 1.18 1.85 -40.45
CA ASN A 103 -0.14 2.23 -39.92
C ASN A 103 -0.40 1.82 -38.46
N LYS A 104 0.66 1.53 -37.71
CA LYS A 104 0.61 1.17 -36.28
C LYS A 104 1.49 2.10 -35.46
N ILE A 105 1.06 2.39 -34.25
CA ILE A 105 1.84 3.13 -33.27
C ILE A 105 2.36 2.15 -32.23
N TYR A 106 3.64 2.26 -31.91
CA TYR A 106 4.32 1.44 -30.93
C TYR A 106 4.96 2.32 -29.86
N GLY A 107 4.89 1.87 -28.61
CA GLY A 107 5.74 2.38 -27.53
C GLY A 107 6.88 1.41 -27.27
N LYS A 108 8.10 1.93 -27.15
CA LYS A 108 9.33 1.17 -26.90
C LYS A 108 10.10 1.74 -25.73
N TYR A 109 10.60 0.89 -24.86
CA TYR A 109 11.48 1.29 -23.76
C TYR A 109 12.29 0.09 -23.28
N GLU A 110 13.30 0.34 -22.45
CA GLU A 110 14.11 -0.71 -21.82
C GLU A 110 13.71 -0.89 -20.35
N SER A 111 13.59 -2.15 -19.92
CA SER A 111 13.32 -2.50 -18.52
C SER A 111 14.17 -3.71 -18.16
N TYR A 112 15.01 -3.60 -17.13
CA TYR A 112 15.90 -4.68 -16.67
C TYR A 112 16.79 -5.29 -17.79
N GLY A 113 17.27 -4.46 -18.72
CA GLY A 113 18.10 -4.90 -19.85
C GLY A 113 17.31 -5.46 -21.04
N GLU A 114 15.98 -5.57 -20.93
CA GLU A 114 15.12 -6.08 -22.00
C GLU A 114 14.45 -4.95 -22.77
N LYS A 115 14.48 -5.04 -24.09
CA LYS A 115 13.78 -4.10 -24.99
C LYS A 115 12.31 -4.50 -25.09
N ILE A 116 11.45 -3.69 -24.48
CA ILE A 116 10.00 -3.87 -24.51
C ILE A 116 9.42 -3.10 -25.70
N LYS A 117 8.46 -3.72 -26.40
CA LYS A 117 7.71 -3.09 -27.49
C LYS A 117 6.25 -3.51 -27.41
N TYR A 118 5.36 -2.52 -27.28
CA TYR A 118 3.93 -2.73 -27.33
C TYR A 118 3.31 -1.98 -28.50
N MET A 119 2.32 -2.58 -29.14
CA MET A 119 1.45 -1.88 -30.09
C MET A 119 0.40 -1.12 -29.30
N LEU A 120 0.38 0.20 -29.45
CA LEU A 120 -0.56 1.10 -28.77
C LEU A 120 -1.79 1.38 -29.61
N PHE A 121 -1.61 1.42 -30.94
CA PHE A 121 -2.67 1.73 -31.87
C PHE A 121 -2.45 1.04 -33.21
N ASN A 122 -3.55 0.72 -33.89
CA ASN A 122 -3.55 0.21 -35.25
C ASN A 122 -4.65 0.92 -36.04
N LYS A 123 -4.27 1.76 -37.01
CA LYS A 123 -5.20 2.53 -37.86
C LYS A 123 -6.13 1.63 -38.67
N ASN A 124 -5.69 0.39 -38.96
CA ASN A 124 -6.48 -0.59 -39.70
C ASN A 124 -7.37 -1.43 -38.77
N SER A 125 -7.34 -1.20 -37.46
CA SER A 125 -8.18 -1.92 -36.52
C SER A 125 -9.63 -1.51 -36.70
N LYS A 126 -10.49 -2.53 -36.76
CA LYS A 126 -11.94 -2.38 -36.79
C LYS A 126 -12.55 -2.28 -35.39
N ILE A 127 -11.72 -2.52 -34.36
CA ILE A 127 -12.09 -2.46 -32.95
C ILE A 127 -12.15 -1.01 -32.50
N LYS A 128 -13.22 -0.63 -31.80
CA LYS A 128 -13.46 0.73 -31.29
C LYS A 128 -13.39 0.75 -29.77
N TYR A 129 -12.59 1.66 -29.23
CA TYR A 129 -12.59 1.94 -27.80
C TYR A 129 -13.95 2.50 -27.35
N LYS A 130 -14.44 2.05 -26.20
CA LYS A 130 -15.69 2.53 -25.59
C LYS A 130 -15.44 3.25 -24.29
N ASP A 131 -14.76 2.60 -23.35
CA ASP A 131 -14.63 3.12 -22.00
C ASP A 131 -13.43 2.49 -21.27
N MET A 132 -13.10 3.05 -20.10
CA MET A 132 -12.10 2.51 -19.18
C MET A 132 -12.59 2.57 -17.75
N LEU A 133 -12.12 1.63 -16.93
CA LEU A 133 -12.33 1.61 -15.49
C LEU A 133 -10.99 1.52 -14.78
N ILE A 134 -10.71 2.45 -13.86
CA ILE A 134 -9.58 2.33 -12.94
C ILE A 134 -9.98 1.33 -11.85
N GLN A 135 -9.34 0.17 -11.84
CA GLN A 135 -9.63 -0.92 -10.90
C GLN A 135 -8.74 -0.90 -9.67
N GLY A 136 -7.58 -0.26 -9.76
CA GLY A 136 -6.61 -0.26 -8.67
C GLY A 136 -5.62 0.88 -8.78
N TYR A 137 -5.16 1.35 -7.63
CA TYR A 137 -4.16 2.39 -7.51
C TYR A 137 -3.32 2.13 -6.27
N ARG A 138 -1.99 2.08 -6.43
CA ARG A 138 -1.08 1.84 -5.31
C ARG A 138 0.26 2.52 -5.51
N TYR A 139 0.91 2.83 -4.40
CA TYR A 139 2.30 3.28 -4.39
C TYR A 139 3.22 2.06 -4.25
N ASN A 140 4.26 1.98 -5.08
CA ASN A 140 5.33 1.00 -5.00
C ASN A 140 6.58 1.71 -4.45
N GLU A 141 6.97 1.32 -3.23
CA GLU A 141 8.10 1.89 -2.49
C GLU A 141 9.46 1.50 -3.10
N GLU A 142 9.60 0.27 -3.61
CA GLU A 142 10.87 -0.25 -4.15
C GLU A 142 11.37 0.59 -5.33
N ASN A 143 10.44 0.99 -6.20
CA ASN A 143 10.75 1.72 -7.42
C ASN A 143 10.35 3.19 -7.35
N ASN A 144 9.82 3.67 -6.21
CA ASN A 144 9.25 5.01 -6.04
C ASN A 144 8.31 5.40 -7.20
N THR A 145 7.32 4.54 -7.46
CA THR A 145 6.34 4.74 -8.55
C THR A 145 4.91 4.57 -8.04
N TYR A 146 3.98 5.19 -8.74
CA TYR A 146 2.55 4.92 -8.56
C TYR A 146 2.06 4.03 -9.68
N LEU A 147 1.43 2.93 -9.33
CA LEU A 147 0.81 1.99 -10.27
C LEU A 147 -0.69 2.25 -10.34
N MET A 148 -1.20 2.37 -11.55
CA MET A 148 -2.63 2.38 -11.85
C MET A 148 -3.00 1.18 -12.72
N HIS A 149 -3.99 0.42 -12.26
CA HIS A 149 -4.57 -0.72 -12.96
C HIS A 149 -5.85 -0.27 -13.65
N ILE A 150 -5.90 -0.43 -14.96
CA ILE A 150 -6.99 0.06 -15.82
C ILE A 150 -7.53 -1.13 -16.61
N ARG A 151 -8.85 -1.26 -16.64
CA ARG A 151 -9.54 -2.15 -17.57
C ARG A 151 -10.10 -1.32 -18.71
N GLU A 152 -9.79 -1.71 -19.93
CA GLU A 152 -10.27 -1.05 -21.15
C GLU A 152 -11.36 -1.89 -21.80
N PHE A 153 -12.39 -1.21 -22.29
CA PHE A 153 -13.53 -1.81 -22.95
C PHE A 153 -13.54 -1.39 -24.42
N TYR A 154 -13.63 -2.39 -25.27
CA TYR A 154 -13.66 -2.24 -26.72
C TYR A 154 -14.87 -2.95 -27.30
N VAL A 155 -15.29 -2.54 -28.49
CA VAL A 155 -16.30 -3.24 -29.30
C VAL A 155 -15.80 -3.52 -30.71
N ASP A 156 -16.38 -4.54 -31.35
CA ASP A 156 -16.15 -4.86 -32.76
C ASP A 156 -16.99 -3.97 -33.71
N GLU A 157 -16.97 -4.31 -35.01
CA GLU A 157 -17.75 -3.59 -36.03
C GLU A 157 -19.26 -3.67 -35.83
N ASN A 158 -19.72 -4.76 -35.22
CA ASN A 158 -21.11 -5.04 -34.93
C ASN A 158 -21.53 -4.49 -33.56
N ASN A 159 -20.65 -3.72 -32.90
CA ASN A 159 -20.84 -3.15 -31.57
C ASN A 159 -20.98 -4.23 -30.46
N ASN A 160 -20.48 -5.45 -30.69
CA ASN A 160 -20.35 -6.47 -29.67
C ASN A 160 -19.10 -6.21 -28.81
N PRO A 161 -19.14 -6.45 -27.49
CA PRO A 161 -17.96 -6.32 -26.64
C PRO A 161 -16.83 -7.26 -27.07
N VAL A 162 -15.60 -6.75 -27.16
CA VAL A 162 -14.40 -7.57 -27.33
C VAL A 162 -14.07 -8.24 -26.00
N SER A 163 -13.86 -9.56 -26.04
CA SER A 163 -13.53 -10.40 -24.88
C SER A 163 -12.29 -11.27 -25.16
N PRO A 164 -11.36 -11.43 -24.20
CA PRO A 164 -11.37 -10.82 -22.87
C PRO A 164 -11.11 -9.30 -22.93
N PRO A 165 -11.48 -8.55 -21.88
CA PRO A 165 -11.09 -7.15 -21.74
C PRO A 165 -9.56 -7.01 -21.74
N THR A 166 -9.07 -5.86 -22.19
CA THR A 166 -7.65 -5.53 -22.09
C THR A 166 -7.38 -4.87 -20.75
N PHE A 167 -6.35 -5.32 -20.04
CA PHE A 167 -5.89 -4.66 -18.83
C PHE A 167 -4.61 -3.89 -19.12
N LEU A 168 -4.58 -2.63 -18.70
CA LEU A 168 -3.46 -1.71 -18.84
C LEU A 168 -2.93 -1.34 -17.46
N ASN A 169 -1.63 -1.53 -17.27
CA ASN A 169 -0.92 -1.13 -16.07
C ASN A 169 -0.02 0.06 -16.37
N LEU A 170 -0.27 1.21 -15.75
CA LEU A 170 0.53 2.43 -15.91
C LEU A 170 1.35 2.71 -14.66
N TYR A 171 2.65 2.90 -14.82
CA TYR A 171 3.58 3.26 -13.75
C TYR A 171 3.98 4.72 -13.91
N PHE A 172 3.73 5.52 -12.88
CA PHE A 172 4.00 6.95 -12.86
C PHE A 172 5.19 7.27 -11.95
N SER A 173 6.06 8.15 -12.42
CA SER A 173 7.08 8.81 -11.60
C SER A 173 7.13 10.30 -11.91
N LYS A 174 7.71 11.06 -10.98
CA LYS A 174 7.86 12.51 -11.12
C LYS A 174 9.23 12.79 -11.74
N ILE A 175 9.24 13.26 -12.98
CA ILE A 175 10.44 13.60 -13.75
C ILE A 175 10.42 15.11 -13.98
N GLU A 176 11.47 15.81 -13.55
CA GLU A 176 11.59 17.27 -13.70
C GLU A 176 10.36 18.03 -13.16
N GLY A 177 9.80 17.54 -12.06
CA GLY A 177 8.62 18.15 -11.42
C GLY A 177 7.27 17.75 -12.03
N VAL A 178 7.25 17.01 -13.14
CA VAL A 178 6.04 16.59 -13.85
C VAL A 178 5.81 15.08 -13.71
N TRP A 179 4.56 14.68 -13.47
CA TRP A 179 4.19 13.26 -13.45
C TRP A 179 4.11 12.71 -14.88
N LYS A 180 4.87 11.65 -15.12
CA LYS A 180 5.00 10.97 -16.42
C LYS A 180 4.80 9.47 -16.29
N VAL A 181 4.30 8.83 -17.34
CA VAL A 181 4.32 7.37 -17.47
C VAL A 181 5.76 6.93 -17.74
N VAL A 182 6.33 6.15 -16.83
CA VAL A 182 7.73 5.64 -16.91
C VAL A 182 7.83 4.20 -17.39
N LYS A 183 6.73 3.47 -17.27
CA LYS A 183 6.57 2.09 -17.72
C LYS A 183 5.08 1.83 -17.91
N PHE A 184 4.74 0.96 -18.84
CA PHE A 184 3.38 0.46 -18.99
C PHE A 184 3.40 -0.97 -19.52
N ASN A 185 2.40 -1.77 -19.18
CA ASN A 185 2.23 -3.08 -19.80
C ASN A 185 0.76 -3.42 -19.98
N PHE A 186 0.51 -4.34 -20.90
CA PHE A 186 -0.80 -4.93 -21.11
C PHE A 186 -0.80 -6.35 -20.54
N ASP A 187 -1.90 -6.69 -19.88
CA ASP A 187 -2.23 -8.05 -19.46
C ASP A 187 -3.51 -8.43 -20.23
N VAL A 188 -3.42 -9.49 -21.04
CA VAL A 188 -4.45 -9.94 -21.99
C VAL A 188 -4.74 -11.41 -21.77
#